data_AF-A8LI41-F1
#
_entry.id   AF-A8LI41-F1
#
_cell.length_a   1.000
_cell.length_b   1.000
_cell.length_c   1.000
_cell.angle_alpha   90.00
_cell.angle_beta   90.00
_cell.angle_gamma   90.00
#
_symmetry.space_group_name_H-M   'P 1'
#
loop_
_entity.id
_entity.type
_entity.pdbx_description
1 polymer ?
#
loop_
_entity_poly.entity_id
_entity_poly.type
_entity_poly.pdbx_seq_one_letter_code
_entity_poly.pdbx_strand_id
1 'polypeptide(L)'
;MDGTTAVAIYGEMRLPVFSLGTTVLLLALTLPAAAVTGFLFGQRQRARTLAKGKIIDKVLGETTLGAILGLLGLLLAFSFGHALSLAQTRKVAVIDEAAALGTVFLRADYAGEGARTDLKTAIYDYTLTRVVPDVARVESEADVRAFLETSLAAQAKLWPATLAATDGVEPPVATFIASAMNDAIDAHLYRMQTFAVPVSDVTQLMLLATALASLFLLGNRAGMQGRVLSWRTFMFSGFLFVVMVTIVDVQRSSAGFVQTDQSPLLVTIFDMEQALRL
;
A
#
# COMPACT_ATOMS: atom_id res chain seq x y z
N MET A 1 -12.39 -27.44 16.60
CA MET A 1 -11.73 -26.14 16.49
C MET A 1 -11.64 -25.87 15.00
N ASP A 2 -12.53 -25.03 14.48
CA ASP A 2 -12.54 -24.68 13.06
C ASP A 2 -11.22 -24.00 12.75
N GLY A 3 -10.32 -24.75 12.10
CA GLY A 3 -8.94 -24.37 11.88
C GLY A 3 -8.88 -23.29 10.82
N THR A 4 -9.07 -22.03 11.22
CA THR A 4 -8.57 -20.91 10.44
C THR A 4 -7.06 -21.12 10.27
N THR A 5 -6.65 -21.49 9.06
CA THR A 5 -5.23 -21.56 8.72
C THR A 5 -4.65 -20.15 8.85
N ALA A 6 -3.36 -20.02 9.18
CA ALA A 6 -2.70 -18.70 9.23
C ALA A 6 -2.94 -17.93 7.91
N VAL A 7 -2.98 -18.66 6.79
CA VAL A 7 -3.35 -18.17 5.46
C VAL A 7 -4.74 -17.53 5.44
N ALA A 8 -5.75 -18.10 6.10
CA ALA A 8 -7.09 -17.52 6.18
C ALA A 8 -7.08 -16.19 6.97
N ILE A 9 -6.30 -16.11 8.05
CA ILE A 9 -6.12 -14.87 8.84
C ILE A 9 -5.42 -13.79 7.99
N TYR A 10 -4.37 -14.18 7.25
CA TYR A 10 -3.69 -13.29 6.31
C TYR A 10 -4.61 -12.89 5.14
N GLY A 11 -5.50 -13.77 4.68
CA GLY A 11 -6.46 -13.52 3.59
C GLY A 11 -7.64 -12.63 3.99
N GLU A 12 -7.99 -12.56 5.28
CA GLU A 12 -8.96 -11.57 5.80
C GLU A 12 -8.39 -10.15 5.84
N MET A 13 -7.09 -9.96 5.59
CA MET A 13 -6.51 -8.63 5.43
C MET A 13 -6.97 -8.01 4.12
N ARG A 14 -8.00 -7.17 4.27
CA ARG A 14 -8.82 -6.52 3.24
C ARG A 14 -8.04 -6.16 1.97
N LEU A 15 -8.33 -6.87 0.88
CA LEU A 15 -8.05 -6.34 -0.45
C LEU A 15 -8.85 -5.06 -0.68
N PRO A 16 -8.31 -4.08 -1.42
CA PRO A 16 -9.04 -2.87 -1.76
C PRO A 16 -10.33 -3.22 -2.51
N VAL A 17 -11.46 -2.64 -2.09
CA VAL A 17 -12.80 -2.88 -2.66
C VAL A 17 -12.85 -2.67 -4.19
N PHE A 18 -12.02 -1.75 -4.69
CA PHE A 18 -11.90 -1.42 -6.11
C PHE A 18 -10.47 -1.64 -6.59
N SER A 19 -10.31 -2.19 -7.81
CA SER A 19 -9.01 -2.22 -8.50
C SER A 19 -8.46 -0.81 -8.75
N LEU A 20 -7.17 -0.69 -9.07
CA LEU A 20 -6.56 0.62 -9.33
C LEU A 20 -7.22 1.29 -10.54
N GLY A 21 -7.43 0.54 -11.63
CA GLY A 21 -8.09 1.04 -12.83
C GLY A 21 -9.51 1.53 -12.59
N THR A 22 -10.31 0.80 -11.80
CA THR A 22 -11.67 1.25 -11.44
C THR A 22 -11.64 2.49 -10.56
N THR A 23 -10.69 2.60 -9.62
CA THR A 23 -10.50 3.81 -8.80
C THR A 23 -10.12 5.02 -9.66
N VAL A 24 -9.20 4.85 -10.60
CA VAL A 24 -8.79 5.88 -11.56
C VAL A 24 -9.99 6.35 -12.39
N LEU A 25 -10.78 5.42 -12.94
CA LEU A 25 -11.97 5.76 -13.71
C LEU A 25 -13.02 6.50 -12.85
N LEU A 26 -13.26 6.04 -11.62
CA LEU A 26 -14.18 6.71 -10.71
C LEU A 26 -13.74 8.14 -10.42
N LEU A 27 -12.46 8.39 -10.10
CA LEU A 27 -11.95 9.75 -9.86
C LEU A 27 -12.02 10.62 -11.12
N ALA A 28 -11.64 10.07 -12.28
CA ALA A 28 -11.66 10.78 -13.56
C ALA A 28 -13.07 11.24 -13.95
N LEU A 29 -14.10 10.48 -13.59
CA LEU A 29 -15.50 10.82 -13.88
C LEU A 29 -16.13 11.68 -12.78
N THR A 30 -15.96 11.31 -11.51
CA THR A 30 -16.68 11.95 -10.39
C THR A 30 -16.20 13.36 -10.08
N LEU A 31 -14.90 13.64 -10.18
CA LEU A 31 -14.35 14.97 -9.90
C LEU A 31 -14.89 16.04 -10.86
N PRO A 32 -14.76 15.92 -12.20
CA PRO A 32 -15.34 16.91 -13.11
C PRO A 32 -16.88 16.93 -13.04
N ALA A 33 -17.53 15.78 -12.82
CA ALA A 33 -18.98 15.73 -12.64
C ALA A 33 -19.44 16.53 -11.42
N ALA A 34 -18.70 16.55 -10.31
CA ALA A 34 -19.00 17.37 -9.14
C ALA A 34 -19.00 18.87 -9.50
N ALA A 35 -18.03 19.34 -10.29
CA ALA A 35 -18.00 20.72 -10.76
C ALA A 35 -19.19 21.06 -11.68
N VAL A 36 -19.54 20.17 -12.61
CA VAL A 36 -20.68 20.35 -13.53
C VAL A 36 -22.01 20.35 -12.78
N THR A 37 -22.22 19.40 -11.88
CA THR A 37 -23.44 19.30 -11.06
C THR A 37 -23.60 20.51 -10.16
N GLY A 38 -22.52 20.97 -9.52
CA GLY A 38 -22.47 22.21 -8.76
C GLY A 38 -22.93 23.39 -9.61
N PHE A 39 -22.39 23.53 -10.82
CA PHE A 39 -22.74 24.59 -11.76
C PHE A 39 -24.20 24.57 -12.20
N LEU A 40 -24.75 23.41 -12.55
CA LEU A 40 -26.16 23.27 -12.88
C LEU A 40 -27.06 23.63 -11.70
N PHE A 41 -26.67 23.24 -10.48
CA PHE A 41 -27.39 23.61 -9.26
C PHE A 41 -27.34 25.13 -9.04
N GLY A 42 -26.17 25.75 -9.24
CA GLY A 42 -25.99 27.20 -9.14
C GLY A 42 -26.82 27.97 -10.17
N GLN A 43 -26.89 27.50 -11.42
CA GLN A 43 -27.75 28.11 -12.44
C GLN A 43 -29.24 28.03 -12.07
N ARG A 44 -29.70 26.87 -11.58
CA ARG A 44 -31.09 26.70 -11.12
C ARG A 44 -31.41 27.61 -9.94
N GLN A 45 -30.49 27.72 -8.98
CA GLN A 45 -30.64 28.60 -7.83
C GLN A 45 -30.67 30.07 -8.24
N ARG A 46 -29.79 30.49 -9.18
CA ARG A 46 -29.80 31.82 -9.78
C ARG A 46 -31.15 32.15 -10.43
N ALA A 47 -31.66 31.26 -11.29
CA ALA A 47 -32.94 31.46 -11.97
C ALA A 47 -34.10 31.63 -10.97
N ARG A 48 -34.13 30.83 -9.90
CA ARG A 48 -35.13 30.94 -8.82
C ARG A 48 -35.02 32.25 -8.03
N THR A 49 -33.80 32.70 -7.75
CA THR A 49 -33.57 33.96 -7.01
C THR A 49 -34.00 35.18 -7.82
N LEU A 50 -33.66 35.21 -9.11
CA LEU A 50 -34.09 36.26 -10.04
C LEU A 50 -35.61 36.27 -10.24
N ALA A 51 -36.25 35.09 -10.37
CA ALA A 51 -37.70 34.99 -10.46
C ALA A 51 -38.43 35.51 -9.21
N LYS A 52 -37.77 35.50 -8.05
CA LYS A 52 -38.29 36.07 -6.79
C LYS A 52 -37.95 37.56 -6.61
N GLY A 53 -37.37 38.22 -7.61
CA GLY A 53 -36.97 39.63 -7.56
C GLY A 53 -35.86 39.94 -6.55
N LYS A 54 -35.14 38.94 -6.04
CA LYS A 54 -34.07 39.12 -5.06
C LYS A 54 -32.74 39.45 -5.76
N ILE A 55 -31.94 40.30 -5.14
CA ILE A 55 -30.59 40.62 -5.60
C ILE A 55 -29.69 39.40 -5.36
N ILE A 56 -28.87 39.05 -6.35
CA ILE A 56 -27.86 38.01 -6.22
C ILE A 56 -26.68 38.60 -5.46
N ASP A 57 -26.44 38.12 -4.25
CA ASP A 57 -25.20 38.41 -3.54
C ASP A 57 -24.04 37.65 -4.21
N LYS A 58 -23.07 38.40 -4.72
CA LYS A 58 -21.91 37.86 -5.44
C LYS A 58 -20.80 37.37 -4.51
N VAL A 59 -20.84 37.76 -3.24
CA VAL A 59 -19.82 37.50 -2.21
C VAL A 59 -20.23 36.36 -1.27
N LEU A 60 -21.52 36.04 -1.21
CA LEU A 60 -22.02 34.91 -0.41
C LEU A 60 -21.30 33.60 -0.77
N GLY A 61 -20.55 33.05 0.21
CA GLY A 61 -19.87 31.76 0.13
C GLY A 61 -18.38 31.75 -0.23
N GLU A 62 -17.72 32.91 -0.48
CA GLU A 62 -16.28 32.89 -0.81
C GLU A 62 -15.41 32.40 0.37
N THR A 63 -15.73 32.86 1.59
CA THR A 63 -15.01 32.48 2.81
C THR A 63 -15.15 30.99 3.09
N THR A 64 -16.36 30.43 2.94
CA THR A 64 -16.63 29.00 3.09
C THR A 64 -15.90 28.17 2.04
N LEU A 65 -15.91 28.60 0.77
CA LEU A 65 -15.17 27.93 -0.30
C LEU A 65 -13.66 27.93 -0.02
N GLY A 66 -13.10 29.07 0.38
CA GLY A 66 -11.69 29.19 0.75
C GLY A 66 -11.32 28.27 1.91
N ALA A 67 -12.15 28.21 2.96
CA ALA A 67 -11.93 27.33 4.11
C ALA A 67 -11.95 25.84 3.72
N ILE A 68 -12.90 25.41 2.89
CA ILE A 68 -13.00 24.02 2.43
C ILE A 68 -11.83 23.66 1.49
N LEU A 69 -11.40 24.57 0.62
CA LEU A 69 -10.22 24.37 -0.22
C LEU A 69 -8.93 24.30 0.61
N GLY A 70 -8.82 25.12 1.67
CA GLY A 70 -7.71 25.04 2.62
C GLY A 70 -7.67 23.70 3.34
N LEU A 71 -8.84 23.21 3.80
CA LEU A 71 -8.96 21.88 4.40
C LEU A 71 -8.61 20.77 3.41
N LEU A 72 -9.05 20.87 2.14
CA LEU A 72 -8.69 19.92 1.09
C LEU A 72 -7.16 19.86 0.89
N GLY A 73 -6.50 21.02 0.81
CA GLY A 73 -5.05 21.08 0.68
C GLY A 73 -4.32 20.41 1.85
N LEU A 74 -4.79 20.65 3.08
CA LEU A 74 -4.25 20.02 4.28
C LEU A 74 -4.44 18.50 4.28
N LEU A 75 -5.64 18.04 3.93
CA LEU A 75 -5.95 16.61 3.84
C LEU A 75 -5.12 15.91 2.77
N LEU A 76 -4.90 16.54 1.61
CA LEU A 76 -4.02 16.02 0.55
C LEU A 76 -2.59 15.89 1.06
N ALA A 77 -2.05 16.91 1.74
CA ALA A 77 -0.70 16.89 2.28
C ALA A 77 -0.49 15.76 3.28
N PHE A 78 -1.40 15.60 4.26
CA PHE A 78 -1.31 14.51 5.23
C PHE A 78 -1.53 13.13 4.60
N SER A 79 -2.44 13.01 3.63
CA SER A 79 -2.70 11.75 2.93
C SER A 79 -1.50 11.31 2.10
N PHE A 80 -0.84 12.23 1.41
CA PHE A 80 0.39 11.97 0.67
C PHE A 80 1.55 11.63 1.59
N GLY A 81 1.74 12.36 2.70
CA GLY A 81 2.76 12.06 3.70
C GLY A 81 2.57 10.67 4.33
N HIS A 82 1.32 10.29 4.64
CA HIS A 82 1.01 8.95 5.13
C HIS A 82 1.32 7.86 4.09
N ALA A 83 0.94 8.09 2.82
CA ALA A 83 1.26 7.16 1.73
C ALA A 83 2.77 6.95 1.59
N LEU A 84 3.54 8.04 1.62
CA LEU A 84 5.01 7.98 1.54
C LEU A 84 5.62 7.24 2.75
N SER A 85 5.12 7.51 3.96
CA SER A 85 5.56 6.81 5.18
C SER A 85 5.37 5.30 5.04
N LEU A 86 4.18 4.87 4.60
CA LEU A 86 3.88 3.46 4.36
C LEU A 86 4.80 2.83 3.31
N ALA A 87 5.08 3.55 2.22
CA ALA A 87 6.03 3.09 1.20
C ALA A 87 7.45 2.91 1.76
N GLN A 88 7.92 3.82 2.63
CA GLN A 88 9.21 3.68 3.30
C GLN A 88 9.22 2.50 4.29
N THR A 89 8.18 2.33 5.09
CA THR A 89 8.07 1.18 6.02
C THR A 89 8.13 -0.15 5.29
N ARG A 90 7.45 -0.29 4.14
CA ARG A 90 7.53 -1.49 3.29
C ARG A 90 8.94 -1.73 2.76
N LYS A 91 9.61 -0.67 2.28
CA LYS A 91 10.99 -0.76 1.81
C LYS A 91 11.93 -1.24 2.90
N VAL A 92 11.83 -0.66 4.10
CA VAL A 92 12.64 -1.06 5.26
C VAL A 92 12.36 -2.51 5.63
N ALA A 93 11.10 -2.94 5.69
CA ALA A 93 10.76 -4.33 6.01
C ALA A 93 11.37 -5.35 5.01
N VAL A 94 11.42 -5.02 3.71
CA VAL A 94 12.07 -5.88 2.70
C VAL A 94 13.59 -5.92 2.89
N ILE A 95 14.21 -4.78 3.20
CA ILE A 95 15.66 -4.71 3.46
C ILE A 95 16.01 -5.52 4.71
N ASP A 96 15.25 -5.35 5.79
CA ASP A 96 15.49 -6.03 7.07
C ASP A 96 15.32 -7.55 6.93
N GLU A 97 14.28 -8.01 6.21
CA GLU A 97 14.10 -9.45 5.94
C GLU A 97 15.24 -10.01 5.08
N ALA A 98 15.66 -9.31 4.03
CA ALA A 98 16.79 -9.72 3.19
C ALA A 98 18.10 -9.80 3.99
N ALA A 99 18.34 -8.84 4.88
CA ALA A 99 19.52 -8.80 5.73
C ALA A 99 19.51 -9.91 6.79
N ALA A 100 18.36 -10.17 7.43
CA ALA A 100 18.20 -11.25 8.40
C ALA A 100 18.40 -12.62 7.75
N LEU A 101 17.82 -12.84 6.57
CA LEU A 101 17.98 -14.09 5.80
C LEU A 101 19.42 -14.31 5.35
N GLY A 102 20.08 -13.27 4.84
CA GLY A 102 21.52 -13.34 4.50
C GLY A 102 22.37 -13.64 5.73
N THR A 103 22.06 -13.03 6.87
CA THR A 103 22.81 -13.25 8.12
C THR A 103 22.67 -14.69 8.61
N VAL A 104 21.46 -15.23 8.71
CA VAL A 104 21.28 -16.61 9.18
C VAL A 104 21.89 -17.62 8.21
N PHE A 105 21.87 -17.35 6.91
CA PHE A 105 22.53 -18.19 5.90
C PHE A 105 24.05 -18.25 6.08
N LEU A 106 24.71 -17.12 6.37
CA LEU A 106 26.14 -17.10 6.69
C LEU A 106 26.43 -17.79 8.02
N ARG A 107 25.58 -17.58 9.04
CA ARG A 107 25.77 -18.22 10.35
C ARG A 107 25.55 -19.73 10.31
N ALA A 108 24.78 -20.23 9.35
CA ALA A 108 24.62 -21.67 9.13
C ALA A 108 25.96 -22.37 8.83
N ASP A 109 27.01 -21.67 8.36
CA ASP A 109 28.34 -22.24 8.16
C ASP A 109 28.99 -22.74 9.46
N TYR A 110 28.53 -22.26 10.63
CA TYR A 110 29.00 -22.73 11.93
C TYR A 110 28.32 -24.05 12.38
N ALA A 111 27.32 -24.54 11.66
CA ALA A 111 26.74 -25.85 11.90
C ALA A 111 27.71 -26.97 11.48
N GLY A 112 27.51 -28.17 12.05
CA GLY A 112 28.23 -29.37 11.65
C GLY A 112 28.01 -29.72 10.18
N GLU A 113 28.99 -30.38 9.54
CA GLU A 113 29.04 -30.56 8.08
C GLU A 113 27.76 -31.17 7.48
N GLY A 114 27.12 -32.13 8.16
CA GLY A 114 25.88 -32.75 7.69
C GLY A 114 24.66 -31.81 7.73
N ALA A 115 24.49 -31.03 8.79
CA ALA A 115 23.31 -30.19 8.98
C ALA A 115 23.44 -28.78 8.38
N ARG A 116 24.67 -28.36 8.07
CA ARG A 116 24.96 -27.08 7.40
C ARG A 116 24.21 -26.95 6.07
N THR A 117 24.36 -27.95 5.19
CA THR A 117 23.77 -27.91 3.85
C THR A 117 22.24 -27.91 3.91
N ASP A 118 21.66 -28.73 4.78
CA ASP A 118 20.20 -28.79 4.96
C ASP A 118 19.63 -27.46 5.47
N LEU A 119 20.30 -26.83 6.45
CA LEU A 119 19.88 -25.52 6.97
C LEU A 119 20.01 -24.42 5.90
N LYS A 120 21.15 -24.36 5.18
CA LYS A 120 21.36 -23.37 4.11
C LYS A 120 20.35 -23.54 2.97
N THR A 121 20.03 -24.78 2.61
CA THR A 121 19.02 -25.09 1.59
C THR A 121 17.62 -24.67 2.05
N ALA A 122 17.23 -24.97 3.29
CA ALA A 122 15.95 -24.53 3.83
C ALA A 122 15.80 -23.00 3.85
N ILE A 123 16.86 -22.28 4.22
CA ILE A 123 16.89 -20.80 4.20
C ILE A 123 16.77 -20.28 2.76
N TYR A 124 17.52 -20.85 1.82
CA TYR A 124 17.46 -20.46 0.40
C TYR A 124 16.07 -20.68 -0.20
N ASP A 125 15.49 -21.88 0.00
CA ASP A 125 14.16 -22.22 -0.48
C ASP A 125 13.10 -21.27 0.09
N TYR A 126 13.18 -20.96 1.39
CA TYR A 126 12.29 -19.97 1.98
C TYR A 126 12.49 -18.59 1.35
N THR A 127 13.73 -18.14 1.19
CA THR A 127 14.06 -16.81 0.62
C THR A 127 13.51 -16.66 -0.80
N LEU A 128 13.56 -17.71 -1.63
CA LEU A 128 12.93 -17.71 -2.96
C LEU A 128 11.42 -17.42 -2.90
N THR A 129 10.72 -17.95 -1.91
CA THR A 129 9.27 -17.70 -1.73
C THR A 129 8.96 -16.24 -1.34
N ARG A 130 9.96 -15.47 -0.90
CA ARG A 130 9.77 -14.10 -0.39
C ARG A 130 9.81 -13.04 -1.49
N VAL A 131 10.28 -13.39 -2.68
CA VAL A 131 10.18 -12.49 -3.83
C VAL A 131 8.72 -12.46 -4.27
N VAL A 132 8.10 -11.28 -4.15
CA VAL A 132 6.72 -11.10 -4.62
C VAL A 132 6.73 -11.22 -6.14
N PRO A 133 5.94 -12.14 -6.74
CA PRO A 133 5.81 -12.22 -8.19
C PRO A 133 5.39 -10.87 -8.75
N ASP A 134 5.84 -10.56 -9.98
CA ASP A 134 5.40 -9.36 -10.69
C ASP A 134 3.87 -9.23 -10.59
N VAL A 135 3.41 -8.02 -10.29
CA VAL A 135 2.03 -7.66 -9.97
C VAL A 135 1.03 -8.24 -10.97
N ALA A 136 1.45 -8.36 -12.23
CA ALA A 136 0.67 -8.98 -13.31
C ALA A 136 0.29 -10.46 -13.06
N ARG A 137 0.79 -11.11 -12.00
CA ARG A 137 0.47 -12.50 -11.62
C ARG A 137 -0.42 -12.64 -10.38
N VAL A 138 -0.69 -11.57 -9.63
CA VAL A 138 -1.51 -11.62 -8.41
C VAL A 138 -2.77 -10.81 -8.63
N GLU A 139 -3.67 -11.34 -9.45
CA GLU A 139 -4.93 -10.68 -9.82
C GLU A 139 -6.11 -11.13 -8.95
N SER A 140 -5.98 -12.27 -8.27
CA SER A 140 -7.05 -12.87 -7.47
C SER A 140 -6.64 -13.15 -6.02
N GLU A 141 -7.64 -13.23 -5.14
CA GLU A 141 -7.48 -13.74 -3.76
C GLU A 141 -6.87 -15.14 -3.73
N ALA A 142 -7.13 -15.96 -4.76
CA ALA A 142 -6.57 -17.30 -4.87
C ALA A 142 -5.05 -17.26 -5.10
N ASP A 143 -4.55 -16.30 -5.89
CA ASP A 143 -3.11 -16.14 -6.14
C ASP A 143 -2.38 -15.69 -4.87
N VAL A 144 -2.97 -14.74 -4.13
CA VAL A 144 -2.46 -14.31 -2.83
C VAL A 144 -2.41 -15.48 -1.86
N ARG A 145 -3.48 -16.28 -1.81
CA ARG A 145 -3.57 -17.46 -0.95
C ARG A 145 -2.48 -18.49 -1.28
N ALA A 146 -2.32 -18.84 -2.56
CA ALA A 146 -1.32 -19.80 -3.02
C ALA A 146 0.12 -19.33 -2.72
N PHE A 147 0.39 -18.02 -2.88
CA PHE A 147 1.66 -17.43 -2.50
C PHE A 147 1.94 -17.56 -0.99
N LEU A 148 0.96 -17.21 -0.16
CA LEU A 148 1.07 -17.33 1.30
C LEU A 148 1.25 -18.78 1.74
N GLU A 149 0.50 -19.72 1.17
CA GLU A 149 0.64 -21.16 1.45
C GLU A 149 2.05 -21.66 1.16
N THR A 150 2.59 -21.31 -0.02
CA THR A 150 3.95 -21.69 -0.42
C THR A 150 4.98 -21.12 0.55
N SER A 151 4.85 -19.84 0.90
CA SER A 151 5.81 -19.17 1.77
C SER A 151 5.76 -19.68 3.22
N LEU A 152 4.57 -19.88 3.78
CA LEU A 152 4.40 -20.41 5.13
C LEU A 152 4.82 -21.88 5.24
N ALA A 153 4.60 -22.68 4.20
CA ALA A 153 5.08 -24.06 4.15
C ALA A 153 6.61 -24.14 4.15
N ALA A 154 7.30 -23.22 3.45
CA ALA A 154 8.75 -23.11 3.49
C ALA A 154 9.24 -22.58 4.85
N GLN A 155 8.58 -21.56 5.41
CA GLN A 155 8.91 -21.00 6.72
C GLN A 155 8.83 -22.06 7.84
N ALA A 156 7.80 -22.91 7.80
CA ALA A 156 7.58 -23.95 8.82
C ALA A 156 8.74 -24.96 8.93
N LYS A 157 9.60 -25.06 7.91
CA LYS A 157 10.78 -25.95 7.91
C LYS A 157 12.00 -25.32 8.60
N LEU A 158 12.03 -24.00 8.75
CA LEU A 158 13.21 -23.26 9.22
C LEU A 158 13.59 -23.58 10.67
N TRP A 159 12.62 -23.53 11.58
CA TRP A 159 12.89 -23.80 13.00
C TRP A 159 13.30 -25.25 13.27
N PRO A 160 12.60 -26.28 12.73
CA PRO A 160 13.08 -27.66 12.84
C PRO A 160 14.49 -27.87 12.26
N ALA A 161 14.80 -27.29 11.09
CA ALA A 161 16.14 -27.36 10.50
C ALA A 161 17.20 -26.70 11.40
N THR A 162 16.84 -25.60 12.06
CA THR A 162 17.72 -24.91 13.01
C THR A 162 18.01 -25.78 14.22
N LEU A 163 16.98 -26.41 14.82
CA LEU A 163 17.16 -27.32 15.94
C LEU A 163 18.10 -28.47 15.58
N ALA A 164 17.90 -29.10 14.42
CA ALA A 164 18.77 -30.17 13.93
C ALA A 164 20.22 -29.68 13.68
N ALA A 165 20.40 -28.47 13.14
CA ALA A 165 21.72 -27.90 12.89
C ALA A 165 22.47 -27.46 14.14
N THR A 166 21.75 -27.20 15.24
CA THR A 166 22.32 -26.85 16.53
C THR A 166 22.49 -28.02 17.48
N ASP A 167 22.02 -29.21 17.10
CA ASP A 167 22.15 -30.42 17.92
C ASP A 167 23.62 -30.86 17.99
N GLY A 168 24.10 -31.13 19.21
CA GLY A 168 25.51 -31.48 19.47
C GLY A 168 26.53 -30.36 19.24
N VAL A 169 26.10 -29.13 18.93
CA VAL A 169 26.95 -27.95 18.79
C VAL A 169 27.13 -27.26 20.15
N GLU A 170 28.28 -26.59 20.38
CA GLU A 170 28.51 -25.86 21.62
C GLU A 170 27.42 -24.79 21.87
N PRO A 171 26.92 -24.62 23.11
CA PRO A 171 25.81 -23.72 23.40
C PRO A 171 25.96 -22.27 22.89
N PRO A 172 27.15 -21.63 22.92
CA PRO A 172 27.33 -20.29 22.35
C PRO A 172 27.11 -20.25 20.84
N VAL A 173 27.56 -21.27 20.10
CA VAL A 173 27.39 -21.36 18.64
C VAL A 173 25.94 -21.70 18.30
N ALA A 174 25.31 -22.61 19.07
CA ALA A 174 23.88 -22.90 18.94
C ALA A 174 23.03 -21.63 19.11
N THR A 175 23.31 -20.82 20.13
CA THR A 175 22.62 -19.54 20.37
C THR A 175 22.87 -18.54 19.24
N PHE A 176 24.11 -18.47 18.72
CA PHE A 176 24.48 -17.58 17.62
C PHE A 176 23.71 -17.86 16.32
N ILE A 177 23.46 -19.13 16.01
CA ILE A 177 22.64 -19.55 14.85
C ILE A 177 21.16 -19.34 15.14
N ALA A 178 20.66 -19.84 16.28
CA ALA A 178 19.24 -19.80 16.63
C ALA A 178 18.71 -18.37 16.75
N SER A 179 19.50 -17.43 17.27
CA SER A 179 19.09 -16.02 17.37
C SER A 179 18.89 -15.39 15.99
N ALA A 180 19.79 -15.66 15.03
CA ALA A 180 19.66 -15.13 13.68
C ALA A 180 18.48 -15.74 12.94
N MET A 181 18.18 -17.02 13.19
CA MET A 181 16.95 -17.64 12.67
C MET A 181 15.71 -16.98 13.26
N ASN A 182 15.70 -16.70 14.56
CA ASN A 182 14.59 -16.00 15.20
C ASN A 182 14.36 -14.63 14.54
N ASP A 183 15.43 -13.86 14.33
CA ASP A 183 15.34 -12.56 13.65
C ASP A 183 14.76 -12.68 12.22
N ALA A 184 15.14 -13.72 11.47
CA ALA A 184 14.60 -13.98 10.13
C ALA A 184 13.12 -14.38 10.14
N ILE A 185 12.68 -15.14 11.14
CA ILE A 185 11.27 -15.49 11.35
C ILE A 185 10.47 -14.25 11.78
N ASP A 186 11.01 -13.42 12.66
CA ASP A 186 10.36 -12.17 13.12
C ASP A 186 10.24 -11.15 11.97
N ALA A 187 11.23 -11.08 11.08
CA ALA A 187 11.18 -10.22 9.89
C ALA A 187 9.98 -10.52 8.98
N HIS A 188 9.55 -11.78 8.90
CA HIS A 188 8.30 -12.14 8.22
C HIS A 188 7.09 -11.44 8.84
N LEU A 189 6.99 -11.42 10.17
CA LEU A 189 5.86 -10.81 10.89
C LEU A 189 5.81 -9.30 10.63
N TYR A 190 6.96 -8.63 10.65
CA TYR A 190 7.03 -7.20 10.33
C TYR A 190 6.60 -6.91 8.90
N ARG A 191 7.08 -7.71 7.93
CA ARG A 191 6.63 -7.61 6.54
C ARG A 191 5.13 -7.88 6.40
N MET A 192 4.63 -8.88 7.12
CA MET A 192 3.24 -9.16 7.51
C MET A 192 2.39 -7.91 7.71
N GLN A 193 2.78 -7.16 8.73
CA GLN A 193 2.05 -5.98 9.18
C GLN A 193 2.00 -4.87 8.13
N THR A 194 2.98 -4.76 7.23
CA THR A 194 2.98 -3.72 6.18
C THR A 194 1.89 -3.91 5.12
N PHE A 195 1.37 -5.14 4.97
CA PHE A 195 0.20 -5.44 4.17
C PHE A 195 -1.11 -5.31 4.96
N ALA A 196 -1.02 -5.43 6.29
CA ALA A 196 -2.15 -5.34 7.22
C ALA A 196 -2.62 -3.91 7.50
N VAL A 197 -1.79 -2.89 7.23
CA VAL A 197 -2.11 -1.51 7.59
C VAL A 197 -3.38 -1.09 6.87
N PRO A 198 -4.51 -0.92 7.59
CA PRO A 198 -5.71 -0.39 6.97
C PRO A 198 -5.35 1.03 6.57
N VAL A 199 -5.37 1.32 5.27
CA VAL A 199 -5.67 2.70 4.91
C VAL A 199 -7.04 2.93 5.52
N SER A 200 -7.14 3.86 6.47
CA SER A 200 -8.43 4.15 7.09
C SER A 200 -9.39 4.53 5.97
N ASP A 201 -10.34 3.64 5.64
CA ASP A 201 -11.35 3.89 4.60
C ASP A 201 -12.06 5.24 4.86
N VAL A 202 -12.13 5.61 6.14
CA VAL A 202 -12.62 6.89 6.62
C VAL A 202 -11.78 8.08 6.11
N THR A 203 -10.45 8.02 6.15
CA THR A 203 -9.61 9.15 5.70
C THR A 203 -9.67 9.33 4.18
N GLN A 204 -9.71 8.22 3.42
CA GLN A 204 -9.92 8.27 1.97
C GLN A 204 -11.31 8.82 1.62
N LEU A 205 -12.36 8.38 2.33
CA LEU A 205 -13.72 8.88 2.15
C LEU A 205 -13.82 10.38 2.48
N MET A 206 -13.20 10.82 3.57
CA MET A 206 -13.12 12.24 3.95
C MET A 206 -12.42 13.07 2.88
N LEU A 207 -11.30 12.57 2.35
CA LEU A 207 -10.57 13.24 1.27
C LEU A 207 -11.44 13.38 0.01
N LEU A 208 -12.09 12.28 -0.41
CA LEU A 208 -12.98 12.27 -1.56
C LEU A 208 -14.18 13.20 -1.35
N ALA A 209 -14.85 13.11 -0.21
CA ALA A 209 -16.01 13.96 0.11
C ALA A 209 -15.63 15.44 0.10
N THR A 210 -14.46 15.79 0.67
CA THR A 210 -13.97 17.18 0.68
C THR A 210 -13.63 17.65 -0.73
N ALA A 211 -12.98 16.81 -1.56
CA ALA A 211 -12.66 17.13 -2.96
C ALA A 211 -13.93 17.37 -3.79
N LEU A 212 -14.92 16.49 -3.66
CA LEU A 212 -16.22 16.62 -4.34
C LEU A 212 -16.96 17.87 -3.87
N ALA A 213 -16.99 18.15 -2.57
CA ALA A 213 -17.60 19.35 -2.02
C ALA A 213 -16.90 20.63 -2.53
N SER A 214 -15.58 20.67 -2.57
CA SER A 214 -14.80 21.79 -3.13
C SER A 214 -15.15 22.05 -4.60
N LEU A 215 -15.15 21.02 -5.43
CA LEU A 215 -15.46 21.14 -6.86
C LEU A 215 -16.93 21.52 -7.09
N PHE A 216 -17.85 20.94 -6.31
CA PHE A 216 -19.26 21.30 -6.33
C PHE A 216 -19.48 22.77 -5.98
N LEU A 217 -18.89 23.26 -4.89
CA LEU A 217 -19.02 24.65 -4.47
C LEU A 217 -18.39 25.62 -5.48
N LEU A 218 -17.26 25.24 -6.06
CA LEU A 218 -16.60 26.02 -7.11
C LEU A 218 -17.49 26.15 -8.36
N GLY A 219 -18.10 25.03 -8.80
CA GLY A 219 -19.07 25.03 -9.90
C GLY A 219 -20.33 25.82 -9.57
N ASN A 220 -20.88 25.62 -8.37
CA ASN A 220 -22.07 26.32 -7.89
C ASN A 220 -21.90 27.84 -7.91
N ARG A 221 -20.75 28.33 -7.45
CA ARG A 221 -20.39 29.75 -7.50
C ARG A 221 -20.40 30.30 -8.93
N ALA A 222 -19.82 29.58 -9.89
CA ALA A 222 -19.83 30.00 -11.30
C ALA A 222 -21.28 30.11 -11.83
N GLY A 223 -22.12 29.11 -11.53
CA GLY A 223 -23.53 29.09 -11.94
C GLY A 223 -24.36 30.21 -11.29
N MET A 224 -24.13 30.46 -10.00
CA MET A 224 -24.78 31.54 -9.24
C MET A 224 -24.39 32.94 -9.76
N GLN A 225 -23.15 33.11 -10.20
CA GLN A 225 -22.67 34.35 -10.80
C GLN A 225 -23.08 34.52 -12.27
N GLY A 226 -23.70 33.49 -12.89
CA GLY A 226 -24.05 33.48 -14.31
C GLY A 226 -22.83 33.41 -15.24
N ARG A 227 -21.69 32.95 -14.74
CA ARG A 227 -20.46 32.74 -15.51
C ARG A 227 -20.39 31.30 -16.00
N VAL A 228 -19.83 31.08 -17.18
CA VAL A 228 -19.55 29.71 -17.67
C VAL A 228 -18.46 29.03 -16.82
N LEU A 229 -18.45 27.69 -16.82
CA LEU A 229 -17.32 26.94 -16.26
C LEU A 229 -16.05 27.30 -17.03
N SER A 230 -15.02 27.73 -16.30
CA SER A 230 -13.73 28.05 -16.91
C SER A 230 -12.91 26.77 -17.11
N TRP A 231 -12.05 26.75 -18.13
CA TRP A 231 -11.00 25.74 -18.29
C TRP A 231 -10.15 25.56 -17.01
N ARG A 232 -9.99 26.63 -16.21
CA ARG A 232 -9.29 26.61 -14.91
C ARG A 232 -9.93 25.65 -13.91
N THR A 233 -11.25 25.49 -13.92
CA THR A 233 -11.97 24.54 -13.05
C THR A 233 -11.62 23.10 -13.42
N PHE A 234 -11.55 22.80 -14.72
CA PHE A 234 -11.17 21.47 -15.20
C PHE A 234 -9.69 21.18 -14.97
N MET A 235 -8.82 22.18 -15.13
CA MET A 235 -7.43 22.03 -14.71
C MET A 235 -7.29 21.70 -13.22
N PHE A 236 -8.00 22.44 -12.36
CA PHE A 236 -7.97 22.17 -10.92
C PHE A 236 -8.48 20.75 -10.60
N SER A 237 -9.58 20.34 -11.22
CA SER A 237 -10.07 18.95 -11.15
C SER A 237 -9.04 17.94 -11.63
N GLY A 238 -8.31 18.24 -12.71
CA GLY A 238 -7.24 17.39 -13.24
C GLY A 238 -6.05 17.29 -12.31
N PHE A 239 -5.64 18.38 -11.67
CA PHE A 239 -4.60 18.35 -10.64
C PHE A 239 -5.02 17.53 -9.41
N LEU A 240 -6.24 17.72 -8.93
CA LEU A 240 -6.79 16.89 -7.84
C LEU A 240 -6.81 15.42 -8.22
N PHE A 241 -7.23 15.11 -9.45
CA PHE A 241 -7.21 13.75 -9.99
C PHE A 241 -5.80 13.16 -9.93
N VAL A 242 -4.79 13.85 -10.48
CA VAL A 242 -3.40 13.36 -10.48
C VAL A 242 -2.91 13.13 -9.06
N VAL A 243 -3.07 14.09 -8.15
CA VAL A 243 -2.60 13.95 -6.77
C VAL A 243 -3.30 12.80 -6.04
N MET A 244 -4.62 12.68 -6.17
CA MET A 244 -5.38 11.61 -5.51
C MET A 244 -5.02 10.24 -6.10
N VAL A 245 -4.83 10.13 -7.41
CA VAL A 245 -4.34 8.90 -8.05
C VAL A 245 -2.95 8.54 -7.52
N THR A 246 -2.02 9.50 -7.44
CA THR A 246 -0.69 9.26 -6.87
C THR A 246 -0.75 8.78 -5.42
N ILE A 247 -1.63 9.37 -4.60
CA ILE A 247 -1.82 8.92 -3.21
C ILE A 247 -2.25 7.46 -3.17
N VAL A 248 -3.23 7.07 -4.00
CA VAL A 248 -3.73 5.69 -4.08
C VAL A 248 -2.66 4.74 -4.65
N ASP A 249 -1.92 5.16 -5.67
CA ASP A 249 -0.85 4.40 -6.30
C ASP A 249 0.26 4.06 -5.30
N VAL A 250 0.76 5.07 -4.58
CA VAL A 250 1.79 4.89 -3.54
C VAL A 250 1.28 4.00 -2.39
N GLN A 251 0.00 4.11 -2.03
CA GLN A 251 -0.61 3.23 -1.04
C GLN A 251 -0.71 1.78 -1.51
N ARG A 252 -0.78 1.51 -2.82
CA ARG A 252 -0.85 0.16 -3.40
C ARG A 252 0.54 -0.27 -3.89
N SER A 253 1.39 -0.74 -2.98
CA SER A 253 2.77 -1.18 -3.34
C SER A 253 2.84 -2.33 -4.32
N SER A 254 1.80 -3.15 -4.38
CA SER A 254 1.69 -4.30 -5.28
C SER A 254 0.84 -4.00 -6.51
N ALA A 255 0.40 -2.77 -6.76
CA ALA A 255 -0.31 -2.42 -7.99
C ALA A 255 -0.18 -0.93 -8.27
N GLY A 256 0.57 -0.58 -9.32
CA GLY A 256 0.82 0.82 -9.63
C GLY A 256 2.15 1.09 -10.30
N PHE A 257 2.47 2.38 -10.42
CA PHE A 257 3.75 2.87 -10.95
C PHE A 257 4.84 2.89 -9.87
N VAL A 258 4.48 3.15 -8.61
CA VAL A 258 5.42 3.16 -7.48
C VAL A 258 5.46 1.80 -6.79
N GLN A 259 6.33 0.92 -7.28
CA GLN A 259 6.51 -0.44 -6.75
C GLN A 259 7.60 -0.53 -5.69
N THR A 260 7.48 -1.49 -4.77
CA THR A 260 8.51 -1.74 -3.76
C THR A 260 9.69 -2.50 -4.38
N ASP A 261 10.88 -1.90 -4.33
CA ASP A 261 12.11 -2.48 -4.83
C ASP A 261 12.41 -3.84 -4.16
N GLN A 262 12.48 -4.91 -4.96
CA GLN A 262 12.81 -6.27 -4.52
C GLN A 262 14.30 -6.59 -4.65
N SER A 263 15.13 -5.65 -5.14
CA SER A 263 16.57 -5.86 -5.36
C SER A 263 17.31 -6.41 -4.13
N PRO A 264 17.03 -5.98 -2.88
CA PRO A 264 17.70 -6.56 -1.71
C PRO A 264 17.53 -8.08 -1.59
N LEU A 265 16.31 -8.59 -1.77
CA LEU A 265 16.05 -10.05 -1.74
C LEU A 265 16.71 -10.76 -2.92
N LEU A 266 16.64 -10.18 -4.12
CA LEU A 266 17.23 -10.77 -5.33
C LEU A 266 18.76 -10.90 -5.21
N VAL A 267 19.43 -9.88 -4.66
CA VAL A 267 20.88 -9.93 -4.41
C VAL A 267 21.20 -10.98 -3.35
N THR A 268 20.46 -11.04 -2.24
CA THR A 268 20.64 -12.07 -1.22
C THR A 268 20.48 -13.48 -1.80
N ILE A 269 19.47 -13.71 -2.64
CA ILE A 269 19.25 -15.00 -3.32
C ILE A 269 20.43 -15.36 -4.22
N PHE A 270 20.93 -14.39 -4.99
CA PHE A 270 22.07 -14.59 -5.87
C PHE A 270 23.33 -14.98 -5.10
N ASP A 271 23.62 -14.30 -3.98
CA ASP A 271 24.76 -14.61 -3.13
C ASP A 271 24.63 -16.01 -2.49
N MET A 272 23.43 -16.38 -2.03
CA MET A 272 23.14 -17.72 -1.52
C MET A 272 23.34 -18.80 -2.59
N GLU A 273 22.86 -18.56 -3.81
CA GLU A 273 22.97 -19.50 -4.92
C GLU A 273 24.44 -19.73 -5.31
N GLN A 274 25.27 -18.68 -5.32
CA GLN A 274 26.71 -18.84 -5.55
C GLN A 274 27.37 -19.68 -4.45
N ALA A 275 27.03 -19.42 -3.19
CA ALA A 275 27.61 -20.12 -2.05
C ALA A 275 27.20 -21.60 -1.97
N LEU A 276 26.04 -21.99 -2.50
CA LEU A 276 25.59 -23.40 -2.56
C LEU A 276 26.18 -24.18 -3.74
N ARG A 277 26.75 -23.50 -4.74
CA ARG A 277 27.41 -24.13 -5.90
C ARG A 277 28.90 -24.42 -5.67
N LEU A 278 29.51 -23.81 -4.64
CA LEU A 278 30.90 -23.98 -4.23
C LEU A 278 31.03 -25.13 -3.24
#